data_AF-A0A938ZHG6-F1
#
_entry.id   AF-A0A938ZHG6-F1
#
_cell.length_a   1.000
_cell.length_b   1.000
_cell.length_c   1.000
_cell.angle_alpha   90.00
_cell.angle_beta   90.00
_cell.angle_gamma   90.00
#
_symmetry.space_group_name_H-M   'P 1'
#
loop_
_entity.id
_entity.type
_entity.pdbx_description
1 polymer ?
#
loop_
_entity_poly.entity_id
_entity_poly.type
_entity_poly.pdbx_seq_one_letter_code
_entity_poly.pdbx_strand_id
1 'polypeptide(L)'
;MRLIKKLLALFFLGFGIPFSILMILEMINPKTTPKDKEGAVAALMIFTIPSTAMGGWLSWSLIKHHKREQGLLLESEQKRIELVFLELLENNSGKITVLLLAKNAQISTQFAKQYLDEKAKELSADFEVNEDGNVSYRFLF
;
A
#
# COMPACT_ATOMS: atom_id res chain seq x y z
N MET A 1 -10.76 -4.41 -15.20
CA MET A 1 -9.73 -5.47 -15.27
C MET A 1 -9.35 -6.08 -13.90
N ARG A 2 -9.33 -5.35 -12.78
CA ARG A 2 -8.98 -5.90 -11.45
C ARG A 2 -9.94 -6.98 -10.93
N LEU A 3 -11.25 -6.83 -11.17
CA LEU A 3 -12.27 -7.83 -10.81
C LEU A 3 -12.05 -9.15 -11.55
N ILE A 4 -11.76 -9.09 -12.86
CA ILE A 4 -11.45 -10.27 -13.68
C ILE A 4 -10.23 -11.02 -13.12
N LYS A 5 -9.13 -10.32 -12.83
CA LYS A 5 -7.93 -10.93 -12.22
C LYS A 5 -8.20 -11.57 -10.86
N LYS A 6 -9.06 -10.98 -10.03
CA LYS A 6 -9.47 -11.56 -8.74
C LYS A 6 -10.29 -12.85 -8.94
N LEU A 7 -11.24 -12.84 -9.87
CA LEU A 7 -12.04 -14.02 -10.21
C LEU A 7 -11.18 -15.15 -10.77
N LEU A 8 -10.24 -14.84 -11.67
CA LEU A 8 -9.27 -15.82 -12.21
C LEU A 8 -8.35 -16.38 -11.13
N ALA A 9 -7.80 -15.53 -10.25
CA ALA A 9 -6.98 -15.97 -9.14
C ALA A 9 -7.74 -16.90 -8.20
N LEU A 10 -9.00 -16.54 -7.87
CA LEU A 10 -9.86 -17.36 -7.03
C LEU A 10 -10.22 -18.69 -7.70
N PHE A 11 -10.51 -18.68 -9.00
CA PHE A 11 -10.83 -19.87 -9.78
C PHE A 11 -9.64 -20.85 -9.83
N PHE A 12 -8.45 -20.35 -10.20
CA PHE A 12 -7.25 -21.18 -10.33
C PHE A 12 -6.73 -21.72 -8.99
N LEU A 13 -6.80 -20.92 -7.92
CA LEU A 13 -6.42 -21.39 -6.58
C LEU A 13 -7.48 -22.30 -5.96
N GLY A 14 -8.76 -21.96 -6.13
CA GLY A 14 -9.89 -22.70 -5.58
C GLY A 14 -10.04 -24.09 -6.17
N PHE A 15 -9.66 -24.30 -7.43
CA PHE A 15 -9.61 -25.63 -8.03
C PHE A 15 -8.26 -26.33 -7.82
N GLY A 16 -7.14 -25.60 -8.00
CA GLY A 16 -5.81 -26.19 -7.99
C GLY A 16 -5.35 -26.71 -6.63
N ILE A 17 -5.69 -26.03 -5.52
CA ILE A 17 -5.26 -26.44 -4.17
C ILE A 17 -6.01 -27.68 -3.67
N PRO A 18 -7.35 -27.76 -3.73
CA PRO A 18 -8.05 -28.97 -3.28
C PRO A 18 -7.73 -30.18 -4.16
N PHE A 19 -7.58 -29.96 -5.47
CA PHE A 19 -7.24 -31.03 -6.41
C PHE A 19 -5.82 -31.56 -6.18
N SER A 20 -4.84 -30.70 -5.87
CA SER A 20 -3.48 -31.16 -5.52
C SER A 20 -3.47 -32.02 -4.26
N ILE A 21 -4.23 -31.62 -3.24
CA ILE A 21 -4.34 -32.37 -1.98
C ILE A 21 -4.90 -33.77 -2.25
N LEU A 22 -5.95 -33.90 -3.07
CA LEU A 22 -6.54 -35.19 -3.40
C LEU A 22 -5.55 -36.11 -4.12
N MET A 23 -4.83 -35.60 -5.13
CA MET A 23 -3.85 -36.40 -5.88
C MET A 23 -2.65 -36.83 -5.02
N ILE A 24 -2.19 -35.96 -4.10
CA ILE A 24 -1.10 -36.29 -3.16
C ILE A 24 -1.54 -37.40 -2.20
N LEU A 25 -2.76 -37.34 -1.67
CA LEU A 25 -3.30 -38.39 -0.80
C LEU A 25 -3.39 -39.75 -1.51
N GLU A 26 -3.74 -39.75 -2.80
CA GLU A 26 -3.84 -40.96 -3.62
C GLU A 26 -2.46 -41.58 -3.93
N MET A 27 -1.42 -40.76 -4.10
CA MET A 27 -0.04 -41.23 -4.24
C MET A 27 0.53 -41.89 -2.97
N ILE A 28 0.24 -41.32 -1.81
CA ILE A 28 0.73 -41.81 -0.50
C ILE A 28 -0.06 -43.05 -0.05
N ASN A 29 -1.27 -43.25 -0.57
CA ASN A 29 -2.10 -44.40 -0.23
C ASN A 29 -1.45 -45.72 -0.73
N PRO A 30 -1.18 -46.68 0.18
CA PRO A 30 -0.55 -47.95 -0.18
C PRO A 30 -1.48 -48.89 -0.96
N LYS A 31 -2.78 -48.62 -1.01
CA LYS A 31 -3.79 -49.45 -1.71
C LYS A 31 -3.96 -49.08 -3.19
N THR A 32 -3.35 -47.98 -3.63
CA THR A 32 -3.51 -47.45 -4.99
C THR A 32 -2.61 -48.21 -5.98
N THR A 33 -3.12 -48.55 -7.16
CA THR A 33 -2.33 -49.27 -8.16
C THR A 33 -1.22 -48.39 -8.76
N PRO A 34 -0.12 -48.97 -9.27
CA PRO A 34 0.96 -48.18 -9.90
C PRO A 34 0.48 -47.31 -11.07
N LYS A 35 -0.46 -47.82 -11.87
CA LYS A 35 -1.03 -47.11 -13.03
C LYS A 35 -1.84 -45.87 -12.61
N ASP A 36 -2.59 -45.99 -11.51
CA ASP A 36 -3.37 -44.88 -10.98
C ASP A 36 -2.46 -43.82 -10.34
N LYS A 37 -1.33 -44.24 -9.74
CA LYS A 37 -0.30 -43.31 -9.26
C LYS A 37 0.35 -42.51 -10.38
N GLU A 38 0.65 -43.14 -11.53
CA GLU A 38 1.13 -42.44 -12.72
C GLU A 38 0.10 -41.44 -13.26
N GLY A 39 -1.18 -41.82 -13.26
CA GLY A 39 -2.29 -40.92 -13.61
C GLY A 39 -2.38 -39.70 -12.69
N ALA A 40 -2.24 -39.89 -11.38
CA ALA A 40 -2.22 -38.81 -10.40
C ALA A 40 -1.03 -37.86 -10.61
N VAL A 41 0.16 -38.40 -10.91
CA VAL A 41 1.36 -37.61 -11.24
C VAL A 41 1.15 -36.78 -12.51
N ALA A 42 0.59 -37.37 -13.56
CA ALA A 42 0.28 -36.66 -14.81
C ALA A 42 -0.74 -35.54 -14.57
N ALA A 43 -1.77 -35.79 -13.78
CA ALA A 43 -2.79 -34.79 -13.42
C ALA A 43 -2.19 -33.62 -12.61
N LEU A 44 -1.26 -33.92 -11.69
CA LEU A 44 -0.51 -32.90 -10.95
C LEU A 44 0.29 -31.98 -11.88
N MET A 45 1.05 -32.55 -12.82
CA MET A 45 1.90 -31.78 -13.74
C MET A 45 1.11 -30.96 -14.76
N ILE A 46 0.06 -31.54 -15.34
CA ILE A 46 -0.66 -30.91 -16.46
C ILE A 46 -1.64 -29.86 -15.97
N PHE A 47 -2.41 -30.17 -14.91
CA PHE A 47 -3.50 -29.30 -14.48
C PHE A 47 -3.14 -28.46 -13.28
N THR A 48 -2.36 -29.01 -12.36
CA THR A 48 -2.33 -28.49 -10.99
C THR A 48 -1.21 -27.49 -10.79
N ILE A 49 0.01 -27.83 -11.23
CA ILE A 49 1.16 -26.93 -11.19
C ILE A 49 0.92 -25.65 -12.02
N PRO A 50 0.48 -25.71 -13.29
CA PRO A 50 0.28 -24.50 -14.08
C PRO A 50 -0.84 -23.61 -13.52
N SER A 51 -1.95 -24.22 -13.10
CA SER A 51 -3.08 -23.49 -12.53
C SER A 51 -2.70 -22.79 -11.21
N THR A 52 -2.07 -23.50 -10.28
CA THR A 52 -1.66 -22.92 -8.99
C THR A 52 -0.58 -21.86 -9.16
N ALA A 53 0.39 -22.06 -10.05
CA ALA A 53 1.41 -21.06 -10.36
C ALA A 53 0.78 -19.78 -10.94
N MET A 54 -0.15 -19.90 -11.89
CA MET A 54 -0.87 -18.76 -12.47
C MET A 54 -1.73 -18.03 -11.43
N GLY A 55 -2.50 -18.77 -10.62
CA GLY A 55 -3.31 -18.21 -9.55
C GLY A 55 -2.48 -17.50 -8.47
N GLY A 56 -1.35 -18.09 -8.10
CA GLY A 56 -0.37 -17.52 -7.16
C GLY A 56 0.25 -16.23 -7.71
N TRP A 57 0.71 -16.24 -8.96
CA TRP A 57 1.29 -15.05 -9.59
C TRP A 57 0.29 -13.91 -9.75
N LEU A 58 -0.95 -14.21 -10.17
CA LEU A 58 -2.03 -13.25 -10.24
C LEU A 58 -2.33 -12.63 -8.88
N SER A 59 -2.44 -13.45 -7.83
CA SER A 59 -2.68 -12.98 -6.45
C SER A 59 -1.55 -12.07 -5.97
N TRP A 60 -0.30 -12.47 -6.16
CA TRP A 60 0.87 -11.66 -5.78
C TRP A 60 0.91 -10.32 -6.54
N SER A 61 0.64 -10.35 -7.85
CA SER A 61 0.61 -9.14 -8.67
C SER A 61 -0.44 -8.14 -8.18
N LEU A 62 -1.63 -8.61 -7.79
CA LEU A 62 -2.71 -7.76 -7.28
C LEU A 62 -2.33 -7.07 -5.97
N ILE A 63 -1.64 -7.77 -5.08
CA ILE A 63 -1.16 -7.22 -3.81
C ILE A 63 -0.06 -6.18 -4.06
N LYS A 64 0.90 -6.51 -4.93
CA LYS A 64 2.01 -5.59 -5.28
C LYS A 64 1.51 -4.32 -5.95
N HIS A 65 0.54 -4.41 -6.85
CA HIS A 65 -0.08 -3.24 -7.48
C HIS A 65 -0.78 -2.36 -6.46
N HIS A 66 -1.54 -2.95 -5.54
CA HIS A 66 -2.25 -2.17 -4.53
C HIS A 66 -1.31 -1.42 -3.58
N LYS A 67 -0.23 -2.07 -3.13
CA LYS A 67 0.80 -1.41 -2.31
C LYS A 67 1.48 -0.26 -3.04
N ARG A 68 1.76 -0.42 -4.34
CA ARG A 68 2.36 0.64 -5.16
C ARG A 68 1.42 1.83 -5.33
N GLU A 69 0.15 1.59 -5.65
CA GLU A 69 -0.86 2.65 -5.76
C GLU A 69 -0.99 3.44 -4.46
N GLN A 70 -1.06 2.76 -3.32
CA GLN A 70 -1.12 3.41 -2.01
C GLN A 70 0.14 4.23 -1.70
N GLY A 71 1.33 3.69 -2.01
CA GLY A 71 2.59 4.42 -1.84
C GLY A 71 2.66 5.68 -2.69
N LEU A 72 2.26 5.60 -3.96
CA LEU A 72 2.22 6.76 -4.86
C LEU A 72 1.23 7.83 -4.39
N LEU A 73 0.05 7.43 -3.89
CA LEU A 73 -0.92 8.36 -3.32
C LEU A 73 -0.34 9.07 -2.09
N LEU A 74 0.30 8.34 -1.18
CA LEU A 74 0.91 8.90 0.02
C LEU A 74 2.05 9.88 -0.33
N GLU A 75 2.93 9.52 -1.27
CA GLU A 75 3.97 10.41 -1.78
C GLU A 75 3.38 11.67 -2.43
N SER A 76 2.27 11.53 -3.17
CA SER A 76 1.62 12.67 -3.82
C SER A 76 1.01 13.65 -2.82
N GLU A 77 0.39 13.15 -1.75
CA GLU A 77 -0.14 13.97 -0.66
C GLU A 77 1.00 14.70 0.07
N GLN A 78 2.10 14.00 0.37
CA GLN A 78 3.24 14.61 1.04
C GLN A 78 3.88 15.71 0.19
N LYS A 79 4.06 15.47 -1.12
CA LYS A 79 4.56 16.50 -2.06
C LYS A 79 3.61 17.69 -2.13
N ARG A 80 2.30 17.47 -2.11
CA ARG A 80 1.30 18.55 -2.12
C ARG A 80 1.44 19.45 -0.90
N ILE A 81 1.58 18.87 0.29
CA ILE A 81 1.77 19.62 1.53
C ILE A 81 3.10 20.39 1.51
N GLU A 82 4.18 19.78 1.02
CA GLU A 82 5.48 20.45 0.89
C GLU A 82 5.40 21.65 -0.05
N LEU A 83 4.76 21.52 -1.21
CA LEU A 83 4.58 22.63 -2.15
C LEU A 83 3.79 23.78 -1.53
N VAL A 84 2.70 23.48 -0.83
CA VAL A 84 1.92 24.49 -0.10
C VAL A 84 2.77 25.15 0.99
N PHE A 85 3.56 24.38 1.72
CA PHE A 85 4.46 24.92 2.74
C PHE A 85 5.46 25.91 2.13
N LEU A 86 6.13 25.55 1.03
CA LEU A 86 7.08 26.44 0.34
C LEU A 86 6.41 27.70 -0.20
N GLU A 87 5.23 27.58 -0.81
CA GLU A 87 4.44 28.73 -1.28
C GLU A 87 4.08 29.67 -0.12
N LEU A 88 3.71 29.12 1.04
CA LEU A 88 3.39 29.93 2.21
C LEU A 88 4.64 30.58 2.81
N LEU A 89 5.81 29.94 2.76
CA LEU A 89 7.06 30.55 3.20
C LEU A 89 7.38 31.81 2.39
N GLU A 90 7.32 31.71 1.06
CA GLU A 90 7.58 32.82 0.15
C GLU A 90 6.56 33.95 0.34
N ASN A 91 5.27 33.61 0.38
CA ASN A 91 4.19 34.60 0.40
C ASN A 91 3.98 35.27 1.76
N ASN A 92 4.42 34.66 2.86
CA ASN A 92 4.17 35.16 4.22
C ASN A 92 5.46 35.54 4.96
N SER A 93 6.55 35.78 4.22
CA SER A 93 7.85 36.12 4.81
C SER A 93 8.26 35.14 5.91
N GLY A 94 8.04 33.85 5.66
CA GLY A 94 8.42 32.76 6.56
C GLY A 94 7.50 32.56 7.76
N LYS A 95 6.44 33.37 7.92
CA LYS A 95 5.48 33.23 9.02
C LYS A 95 4.33 32.33 8.61
N ILE A 96 4.19 31.16 9.25
CA ILE A 96 3.13 30.20 8.95
C ILE A 96 2.41 29.81 10.24
N THR A 97 1.07 29.87 10.23
CA THR A 97 0.23 29.38 11.34
C THR A 97 -0.34 28.00 11.03
N VAL A 98 -0.71 27.26 12.08
CA VAL A 98 -1.36 25.94 11.95
C VAL A 98 -2.61 26.02 11.07
N LEU A 99 -3.46 27.03 11.28
CA LEU A 99 -4.70 27.20 10.53
C LEU A 99 -4.44 27.54 9.06
N LEU A 100 -3.41 28.36 8.77
CA LEU A 100 -3.05 28.73 7.42
C LEU A 100 -2.60 27.51 6.61
N LEU A 101 -1.71 26.68 7.17
CA LEU A 101 -1.30 25.43 6.51
C LEU A 101 -2.47 24.46 6.37
N ALA A 102 -3.25 24.24 7.44
CA ALA A 102 -4.39 23.32 7.43
C ALA A 102 -5.40 23.67 6.33
N LYS A 103 -5.72 24.96 6.18
CA LYS A 103 -6.65 25.46 5.17
C LYS A 103 -6.11 25.28 3.75
N ASN A 104 -4.87 25.72 3.48
CA ASN A 104 -4.31 25.69 2.13
C ASN A 104 -3.95 24.27 1.68
N ALA A 105 -3.42 23.46 2.59
CA ALA A 105 -3.11 22.06 2.32
C ALA A 105 -4.33 21.13 2.50
N GLN A 106 -5.51 21.64 2.87
CA GLN A 106 -6.73 20.84 3.07
C GLN A 106 -6.50 19.61 3.98
N ILE A 107 -5.78 19.81 5.08
CA ILE A 107 -5.45 18.80 6.09
C ILE A 107 -6.05 19.20 7.43
N SER A 108 -6.12 18.25 8.37
CA SER A 108 -6.58 18.57 9.73
C SER A 108 -5.61 19.51 10.43
N THR A 109 -6.12 20.33 11.36
CA THR A 109 -5.30 21.22 12.19
C THR A 109 -4.28 20.45 13.03
N GLN A 110 -4.65 19.25 13.51
CA GLN A 110 -3.74 18.35 14.23
C GLN A 110 -2.55 17.93 13.36
N PHE A 111 -2.81 17.52 12.12
CA PHE A 111 -1.76 17.09 11.20
C PHE A 111 -0.88 18.28 10.76
N ALA A 112 -1.49 19.44 10.48
CA ALA A 112 -0.75 20.67 10.18
C ALA A 112 0.18 21.09 11.32
N LYS A 113 -0.28 21.00 12.58
CA LYS A 113 0.55 21.28 13.75
C LYS A 113 1.74 20.32 13.83
N GLN A 114 1.49 19.01 13.69
CA GLN A 114 2.57 18.03 13.72
C GLN A 114 3.60 18.29 12.61
N TYR A 115 3.13 18.57 11.39
CA TYR A 115 4.00 18.86 10.26
C TYR A 115 4.87 20.10 10.50
N LEU A 116 4.28 21.19 11.02
CA LEU A 116 5.02 22.40 11.34
C LEU A 116 5.98 22.19 12.52
N ASP A 117 5.61 21.42 13.54
CA ASP A 117 6.50 21.04 14.65
C ASP A 117 7.73 20.25 14.14
N GLU A 118 7.54 19.36 13.16
CA GLU A 118 8.62 18.60 12.53
C GLU A 118 9.51 19.51 11.67
N LYS A 119 8.92 20.33 10.80
CA LYS A 119 9.67 21.31 9.97
C LYS A 119 10.40 22.35 10.81
N ALA A 120 9.84 22.77 11.93
CA ALA A 120 10.49 23.70 12.85
C ALA A 120 11.75 23.11 13.47
N LYS A 121 11.75 21.80 13.77
CA LYS A 121 12.96 21.09 14.23
C LYS A 121 13.98 20.93 13.11
N GLU A 122 13.52 20.59 11.89
CA GLU A 122 14.39 20.41 10.73
C GLU A 122 15.09 21.71 10.32
N LEU A 123 14.35 22.81 10.30
CA LEU A 123 14.79 24.11 9.78
C LEU A 123 15.14 25.13 10.87
N SER A 124 15.17 24.70 12.14
CA SER A 124 15.42 25.57 13.30
C SER A 124 14.55 26.83 13.33
N ALA A 125 13.24 26.65 13.14
CA ALA A 125 12.27 27.75 13.13
C ALA A 125 11.93 28.19 14.55
N ASP A 126 11.70 29.49 14.72
CA ASP A 126 11.17 30.06 15.95
C ASP A 126 9.64 29.87 16.03
N PHE A 127 9.10 29.80 17.25
CA PHE A 127 7.65 29.79 17.46
C PHE A 127 7.21 30.95 18.36
N GLU A 128 6.16 31.63 17.92
CA GLU A 128 5.47 32.69 18.65
C GLU A 128 4.09 32.15 19.07
N VAL A 129 3.75 32.25 20.35
CA VAL A 129 2.40 31.99 20.84
C VAL A 129 1.74 33.34 21.09
N ASN A 130 0.61 33.61 20.43
CA ASN A 130 -0.12 34.85 20.64
C ASN A 130 -0.97 34.79 21.93
N GLU A 131 -1.57 35.92 22.32
CA GLU A 131 -2.40 36.03 23.53
C GLU A 131 -3.63 35.11 23.52
N ASP A 132 -4.11 34.70 22.33
CA ASP A 132 -5.20 33.74 22.15
C ASP A 132 -4.75 32.28 22.22
N GLY A 133 -3.45 32.02 22.43
CA GLY A 133 -2.86 30.68 22.43
C GLY A 133 -2.60 30.10 21.03
N ASN A 134 -2.75 30.89 19.95
CA ASN A 134 -2.42 30.46 18.60
C ASN A 134 -0.92 30.42 18.40
N VAL A 135 -0.43 29.28 17.90
CA VAL A 135 0.97 29.07 17.55
C VAL A 135 1.24 29.53 16.12
N SER A 136 2.23 30.40 15.96
CA SER A 136 2.80 30.78 14.67
C SER A 136 4.27 30.37 14.62
N TYR A 137 4.67 29.78 13.50
CA TYR A 137 6.05 29.40 13.22
C TYR A 137 6.68 30.48 12.35
N ARG A 138 7.94 30.80 12.62
CA ARG A 138 8.75 31.74 11.85
C ARG A 138 9.98 31.00 11.36
N PHE A 139 9.98 30.71 10.07
CA PHE A 139 11.08 30.08 9.38
C PHE A 139 11.98 31.17 8.81
N LEU A 140 13.28 31.11 9.13
CA LEU A 140 14.30 31.90 8.47
C LEU A 140 14.71 31.12 7.21
N PHE A 141 14.49 31.71 6.04
CA PHE A 141 14.84 31.14 4.73
C PHE A 141 15.85 32.05 4.03
#